data_AF-A0A2M8BRD1-F1
#
_entry.id   AF-A0A2M8BRD1-F1
#
_cell.length_a   1.000
_cell.length_b   1.000
_cell.length_c   1.000
_cell.angle_alpha   90.00
_cell.angle_beta   90.00
_cell.angle_gamma   90.00
#
_symmetry.space_group_name_H-M   'P 1'
#
loop_
_entity.id
_entity.type
_entity.pdbx_description
1 polymer ?
#
loop_
_entity_poly.entity_id
_entity_poly.type
_entity_poly.pdbx_seq_one_letter_code
_entity_poly.pdbx_strand_id
1 'polypeptide(L)'
;MATALQHRLAVWLALAACVAYAQAASPVHRCVVDGKVTFQNTPCATEKPTRQPTAEELNAARKKRLAEAASQASSAAKPALSSAPGGSRPVDLPQSPTPSRDPVFRCDGRTHCSQMRSCGEAKYFLANCPGVKMDGNRDGTPCEQQWCTHPLAK
;
A
#
# COMPACT_ATOMS: atom_id res chain seq x y z
N MET A 1 73.75 0.94 9.32
CA MET A 1 72.69 1.23 10.32
C MET A 1 71.75 2.35 9.85
N ALA A 2 72.23 3.43 9.21
CA ALA A 2 71.38 4.54 8.73
C ALA A 2 70.33 4.14 7.66
N THR A 3 70.68 3.26 6.72
CA THR A 3 69.78 2.82 5.63
C THR A 3 68.61 1.96 6.13
N ALA A 4 68.82 1.17 7.18
CA ALA A 4 67.76 0.36 7.80
C ALA A 4 66.74 1.23 8.56
N LEU A 5 67.19 2.34 9.16
CA LEU A 5 66.32 3.30 9.82
C LEU A 5 65.51 4.12 8.80
N GLN A 6 66.12 4.50 7.67
CA GLN A 6 65.43 5.20 6.58
C GLN A 6 64.37 4.31 5.90
N HIS A 7 64.65 3.03 5.67
CA HIS A 7 63.64 2.11 5.16
C HIS A 7 62.48 1.90 6.13
N ARG A 8 62.77 1.77 7.44
CA ARG A 8 61.74 1.64 8.47
C ARG A 8 60.84 2.88 8.54
N LEU A 9 61.42 4.09 8.48
CA LEU A 9 60.68 5.36 8.44
C LEU A 9 59.82 5.48 7.17
N ALA A 10 60.36 5.12 6.00
CA ALA A 10 59.61 5.18 4.74
C ALA A 10 58.43 4.19 4.71
N VAL A 11 58.64 2.97 5.21
CA VAL A 11 57.56 1.97 5.35
C VAL A 11 56.50 2.45 6.34
N TRP A 12 56.91 3.06 7.45
CA TRP A 12 55.97 3.61 8.44
C TRP A 12 55.15 4.78 7.88
N LEU A 13 55.77 5.71 7.15
CA LEU A 13 55.08 6.82 6.50
C LEU A 13 54.10 6.33 5.42
N ALA A 14 54.48 5.32 4.64
CA ALA A 14 53.60 4.72 3.63
C ALA A 14 52.40 4.00 4.27
N LEU A 15 52.62 3.25 5.36
CA LEU A 15 51.55 2.60 6.13
C LEU A 15 50.60 3.63 6.77
N ALA A 16 51.15 4.70 7.36
CA ALA A 16 50.34 5.77 7.95
C ALA A 16 49.48 6.50 6.90
N ALA A 17 50.04 6.76 5.71
CA ALA A 17 49.30 7.36 4.60
C ALA A 17 48.17 6.45 4.09
N CYS A 18 48.39 5.13 4.01
CA CYS A 18 47.35 4.16 3.65
C CYS A 18 46.21 4.11 4.69
N VAL A 19 46.53 4.15 6.00
CA VAL A 19 45.51 4.12 7.06
C VAL A 19 44.68 5.40 7.08
N ALA A 20 45.27 6.56 6.78
CA ALA A 20 44.54 7.82 6.68
C ALA A 20 43.52 7.86 5.51
N TYR A 21 43.75 7.09 4.44
CA TYR A 21 42.88 7.06 3.25
C TYR A 21 41.65 6.13 3.38
N ALA A 22 41.62 5.25 4.37
CA ALA A 22 40.59 4.19 4.47
C ALA A 22 39.24 4.65 5.08
N GLN A 23 39.12 5.90 5.51
CA GLN A 23 37.96 6.39 6.29
C GLN A 23 36.77 6.90 5.45
N ALA A 24 36.74 6.67 4.13
CA ALA A 24 35.74 7.28 3.23
C ALA A 24 34.70 6.31 2.63
N ALA A 25 34.43 5.16 3.26
CA ALA A 25 33.35 4.28 2.81
C ALA A 25 31.99 4.76 3.38
N SER A 26 31.29 5.61 2.63
CA SER A 26 29.93 6.05 3.00
C SER A 26 28.92 4.91 2.80
N PRO A 27 28.01 4.64 3.75
CA PRO A 27 26.96 3.65 3.56
C PRO A 27 26.01 4.09 2.44
N VAL A 28 25.79 3.22 1.46
CA VAL A 28 24.79 3.44 0.41
C VAL A 28 23.43 2.97 0.93
N HIS A 29 22.48 3.89 1.03
CA HIS A 29 21.12 3.64 1.46
C HIS A 29 20.21 3.42 0.24
N ARG A 30 19.40 2.35 0.28
CA ARG A 30 18.35 2.10 -0.71
C ARG A 30 17.10 2.87 -0.29
N CYS A 31 16.71 3.88 -1.08
CA CYS A 31 15.53 4.70 -0.84
C CYS A 31 14.43 4.37 -1.86
N VAL A 32 13.18 4.34 -1.41
CA VAL A 32 11.99 4.13 -2.25
C VAL A 32 11.10 5.35 -2.10
N VAL A 33 10.98 6.16 -3.17
CA VAL A 33 10.15 7.37 -3.20
C VAL A 33 9.19 7.24 -4.38
N ASP A 34 7.87 7.34 -4.13
CA ASP A 34 6.82 7.19 -5.15
C ASP A 34 6.97 5.92 -6.02
N GLY A 35 7.40 4.80 -5.42
CA GLY A 35 7.63 3.53 -6.11
C GLY A 35 8.93 3.44 -6.92
N LYS A 36 9.73 4.51 -6.99
CA LYS A 36 11.03 4.52 -7.66
C LYS A 36 12.15 4.22 -6.68
N VAL A 37 12.93 3.18 -6.98
CA VAL A 37 14.13 2.81 -6.19
C VAL A 37 15.30 3.70 -6.61
N THR A 38 15.90 4.39 -5.65
CA THR A 38 17.13 5.18 -5.82
C THR A 38 18.13 4.81 -4.75
N PHE A 39 19.41 4.85 -5.07
CA PHE A 39 20.49 4.58 -4.12
C PHE A 39 21.21 5.89 -3.81
N GLN A 40 21.29 6.24 -2.54
CA GLN A 40 21.89 7.49 -2.09
C GLN A 40 22.94 7.21 -1.02
N ASN A 41 24.01 7.99 -1.03
CA ASN A 41 25.09 7.89 -0.03
C ASN A 41 24.77 8.68 1.24
N THR A 42 23.60 9.29 1.30
CA THR A 42 23.07 10.04 2.45
C THR A 42 21.89 9.25 3.01
N PRO A 43 21.69 9.19 4.34
CA PRO A 43 20.50 8.60 4.92
C PRO A 43 19.25 9.17 4.25
N CYS A 44 18.30 8.29 3.88
CA CYS A 44 17.09 8.72 3.20
C CYS A 44 16.42 9.82 4.03
N ALA A 45 16.05 10.92 3.38
CA ALA A 45 15.30 11.98 4.04
C ALA A 45 14.05 11.36 4.64
N THR A 46 14.03 11.22 5.97
CA THR A 46 12.82 10.87 6.70
C THR A 46 11.80 11.93 6.36
N GLU A 47 10.65 11.47 5.90
CA GLU A 47 9.64 12.25 5.21
C GLU A 47 9.40 13.60 5.89
N LYS A 48 9.44 14.65 5.05
CA LYS A 48 8.93 15.99 5.36
C LYS A 48 7.57 15.80 6.07
N PRO A 49 7.28 16.49 7.19
CA PRO A 49 6.04 16.28 7.92
C PRO A 49 4.86 16.40 6.97
N THR A 50 4.23 15.28 6.63
CA THR A 50 2.98 15.26 5.89
C THR A 50 1.98 15.94 6.82
N ARG A 51 1.76 17.24 6.62
CA ARG A 51 0.76 18.01 7.37
C ARG A 51 -0.55 17.28 7.13
N GLN A 52 -1.02 16.54 8.13
CA GLN A 52 -2.31 15.87 8.04
C GLN A 52 -3.34 16.99 7.86
N PRO A 53 -4.07 17.01 6.73
CA PRO A 53 -5.09 18.03 6.51
C PRO A 53 -6.11 17.93 7.65
N THR A 54 -6.50 19.08 8.20
CA THR A 54 -7.50 19.10 9.27
C THR A 54 -8.83 18.58 8.74
N ALA A 55 -9.69 18.08 9.64
CA ALA A 55 -11.03 17.63 9.26
C ALA A 55 -11.81 18.73 8.51
N GLU A 56 -11.57 20.00 8.83
CA GLU A 56 -12.17 21.15 8.15
C GLU A 56 -11.66 21.31 6.71
N GLU A 57 -10.36 21.15 6.48
CA GLU A 57 -9.75 21.20 5.15
C GLU A 57 -10.29 20.05 4.26
N LEU A 58 -10.48 18.87 4.84
CA LEU A 58 -11.08 17.71 4.15
C LEU A 58 -12.57 17.94 3.83
N ASN A 59 -13.32 18.51 4.77
CA ASN A 59 -14.73 18.83 4.57
C ASN A 59 -14.94 19.91 3.50
N ALA A 60 -14.08 20.95 3.48
CA ALA A 60 -14.09 21.98 2.45
C ALA A 60 -13.79 21.39 1.06
N ALA A 61 -12.79 20.50 0.96
CA ALA A 61 -12.46 19.82 -0.29
C ALA A 61 -13.60 18.92 -0.80
N ARG A 62 -14.26 18.17 0.10
CA ARG A 62 -15.43 17.35 -0.24
C ARG A 62 -16.57 18.22 -0.78
N LYS A 63 -16.87 19.34 -0.12
CA LYS A 63 -17.92 20.29 -0.54
C LYS A 63 -17.61 20.86 -1.93
N LYS A 64 -16.35 21.23 -2.19
CA LYS A 64 -15.92 21.71 -3.51
C LYS A 64 -16.12 20.66 -4.61
N ARG A 65 -15.75 19.40 -4.36
CA ARG A 65 -15.96 18.31 -5.33
C ARG A 65 -17.44 18.03 -5.61
N LEU A 66 -18.29 18.14 -4.59
CA LEU A 66 -19.74 17.97 -4.77
C LEU A 66 -20.35 19.09 -5.63
N ALA A 67 -19.90 20.34 -5.43
CA ALA A 67 -20.36 21.48 -6.24
C ALA A 67 -19.94 21.34 -7.72
N GLU A 68 -18.70 20.90 -7.96
CA GLU A 68 -18.20 20.66 -9.31
C GLU A 68 -18.93 19.49 -9.98
N ALA A 69 -19.14 18.38 -9.27
CA ALA A 69 -19.93 17.25 -9.78
C ALA A 69 -21.39 17.63 -10.08
N ALA A 70 -22.01 18.48 -9.26
CA ALA A 70 -23.36 19.00 -9.52
C ALA A 70 -23.39 19.84 -10.80
N SER A 71 -22.39 20.69 -11.03
CA SER A 71 -22.28 21.48 -12.27
C SER A 71 -22.06 20.61 -13.53
N GLN A 72 -21.32 19.50 -13.39
CA GLN A 72 -21.10 18.55 -14.47
C GLN A 72 -22.35 17.69 -14.77
N ALA A 73 -23.11 17.31 -13.74
CA ALA A 73 -24.38 16.58 -13.89
C ALA A 73 -25.44 17.40 -14.64
N SER A 74 -25.45 18.72 -14.48
CA SER A 74 -26.35 19.61 -15.24
C SER A 74 -25.96 19.79 -16.71
N SER A 75 -24.73 19.43 -17.10
CA SER A 75 -24.24 19.55 -18.49
C SER A 75 -24.36 18.25 -19.29
N ALA A 76 -24.70 17.12 -18.65
CA ALA A 76 -24.84 15.81 -19.26
C ALA A 76 -26.30 15.32 -19.28
N ALA A 77 -27.19 16.06 -19.94
CA ALA A 77 -28.56 15.61 -20.21
C ALA A 77 -28.67 15.01 -21.64
N LYS A 78 -28.47 13.69 -21.75
CA LYS A 78 -29.12 12.85 -22.77
C LYS A 78 -29.53 11.52 -22.11
N PRO A 79 -30.82 11.20 -21.98
CA PRO A 79 -31.25 9.90 -21.49
C PRO A 79 -31.25 8.91 -22.66
N ALA A 80 -30.34 7.94 -22.65
CA ALA A 80 -30.48 6.74 -23.48
C ALA A 80 -31.00 5.61 -22.59
N LEU A 81 -32.33 5.48 -22.57
CA LEU A 81 -33.02 4.30 -22.11
C LEU A 81 -32.76 3.19 -23.15
N SER A 82 -32.16 2.07 -22.76
CA SER A 82 -32.38 0.82 -23.49
C SER A 82 -32.17 -0.38 -22.57
N SER A 83 -33.20 -1.21 -22.54
CA SER A 83 -33.33 -2.41 -21.73
C SER A 83 -32.69 -3.63 -22.39
N ALA A 84 -32.42 -4.62 -21.53
CA ALA A 84 -32.40 -6.06 -21.80
C ALA A 84 -31.05 -6.71 -22.24
N PRO A 85 -30.87 -8.03 -21.99
CA PRO A 85 -29.70 -8.58 -21.30
C PRO A 85 -28.85 -9.50 -22.18
N GLY A 86 -27.57 -9.65 -21.83
CA GLY A 86 -26.70 -10.58 -22.54
C GLY A 86 -25.41 -10.80 -21.76
N GLY A 87 -25.24 -12.01 -21.25
CA GLY A 87 -24.01 -12.42 -20.58
C GLY A 87 -22.81 -12.26 -21.49
N SER A 88 -21.78 -11.57 -20.99
CA SER A 88 -20.42 -11.62 -21.49
C SER A 88 -19.51 -11.30 -20.31
N ARG A 89 -18.75 -12.32 -19.90
CA ARG A 89 -17.68 -12.19 -18.90
C ARG A 89 -16.73 -11.07 -19.37
N PRO A 90 -16.40 -10.07 -18.54
CA PRO A 90 -15.31 -9.17 -18.86
C PRO A 90 -14.03 -9.99 -18.84
N VAL A 91 -13.33 -9.96 -19.97
CA VAL A 91 -11.92 -10.32 -20.06
C VAL A 91 -11.17 -9.46 -19.03
N ASP A 92 -10.37 -10.10 -18.17
CA ASP A 92 -9.42 -9.46 -17.26
C ASP A 92 -8.50 -8.53 -18.06
N LEU A 93 -8.82 -7.25 -18.08
CA LEU A 93 -7.83 -6.20 -18.29
C LEU A 93 -7.21 -5.87 -16.92
N PRO A 94 -5.90 -5.60 -16.84
CA PRO A 94 -5.28 -5.13 -15.61
C PRO A 94 -5.91 -3.79 -15.20
N GLN A 95 -6.83 -3.84 -14.24
CA GLN A 95 -7.39 -2.65 -13.60
C GLN A 95 -6.23 -1.91 -12.94
N SER A 96 -6.00 -0.68 -13.39
CA SER A 96 -5.17 0.27 -12.64
C SER A 96 -5.68 0.36 -11.19
N PRO A 97 -4.79 0.54 -10.19
CA PRO A 97 -5.19 0.68 -8.81
C PRO A 97 -5.98 1.99 -8.67
N THR A 98 -7.30 1.89 -8.82
CA THR A 98 -8.20 2.92 -8.30
C THR A 98 -7.99 2.94 -6.79
N PRO A 99 -7.96 4.13 -6.15
CA PRO A 99 -7.87 4.19 -4.70
C PRO A 99 -9.08 3.44 -4.14
N SER A 100 -8.84 2.24 -3.62
CA SER A 100 -9.86 1.39 -3.01
C SER A 100 -10.56 2.23 -1.96
N ARG A 101 -11.77 2.69 -2.27
CA ARG A 101 -12.70 3.08 -1.21
C ARG A 101 -12.89 1.82 -0.39
N ASP A 102 -12.53 1.86 0.89
CA ASP A 102 -12.79 0.75 1.79
C ASP A 102 -14.26 0.32 1.64
N PRO A 103 -14.52 -0.94 1.28
CA PRO A 103 -15.88 -1.41 1.10
C PRO A 103 -16.63 -1.30 2.43
N VAL A 104 -17.74 -0.56 2.42
CA VAL A 104 -18.60 -0.42 3.59
C VAL A 104 -19.48 -1.66 3.69
N PHE A 105 -19.15 -2.54 4.63
CA PHE A 105 -19.93 -3.74 4.91
C PHE A 105 -21.09 -3.45 5.87
N ARG A 106 -22.23 -4.13 5.69
CA ARG A 106 -23.42 -4.03 6.55
C ARG A 106 -24.03 -5.41 6.71
N CYS A 107 -24.60 -5.68 7.88
CA CYS A 107 -25.32 -6.92 8.12
C CYS A 107 -26.65 -6.87 7.36
N ASP A 108 -26.78 -7.73 6.36
CA ASP A 108 -27.94 -7.85 5.47
C ASP A 108 -28.63 -9.22 5.57
N GLY A 109 -28.29 -10.00 6.61
CA GLY A 109 -28.87 -11.32 6.88
C GLY A 109 -28.14 -12.48 6.19
N ARG A 110 -27.04 -12.22 5.47
CA ARG A 110 -26.20 -13.28 4.90
C ARG A 110 -25.44 -14.03 6.00
N THR A 111 -25.44 -15.36 5.90
CA THR A 111 -24.89 -16.24 6.95
C THR A 111 -23.92 -17.29 6.45
N HIS A 112 -23.82 -17.50 5.13
CA HIS A 112 -22.99 -18.54 4.52
C HIS A 112 -21.96 -17.97 3.54
N CYS A 113 -20.90 -18.73 3.28
CA CYS A 113 -19.75 -18.31 2.47
C CYS A 113 -20.05 -18.02 1.01
N SER A 114 -20.96 -18.79 0.39
CA SER A 114 -21.35 -18.58 -1.01
C SER A 114 -22.01 -17.22 -1.27
N GLN A 115 -22.43 -16.53 -0.21
CA GLN A 115 -23.08 -15.24 -0.29
C GLN A 115 -22.08 -14.08 -0.17
N MET A 116 -20.87 -14.34 0.34
CA MET A 116 -19.81 -13.32 0.51
C MET A 116 -19.11 -13.04 -0.83
N ARG A 117 -18.35 -11.95 -0.90
CA ARG A 117 -17.57 -11.59 -2.10
C ARG A 117 -16.07 -11.45 -1.86
N SER A 118 -15.63 -11.52 -0.60
CA SER A 118 -14.22 -11.40 -0.24
C SER A 118 -13.96 -11.91 1.17
N CYS A 119 -12.67 -12.18 1.47
CA CYS A 119 -12.26 -12.59 2.81
C CYS A 119 -12.47 -11.46 3.84
N GLY A 120 -12.18 -10.22 3.47
CA GLY A 120 -12.41 -9.06 4.35
C GLY A 120 -13.89 -8.86 4.70
N GLU A 121 -14.78 -9.09 3.74
CA GLU A 121 -16.23 -9.08 3.97
C GLU A 121 -16.65 -10.22 4.91
N ALA A 122 -16.15 -11.44 4.67
CA ALA A 122 -16.44 -12.59 5.54
C ALA A 122 -15.97 -12.35 6.98
N LYS A 123 -14.75 -11.79 7.16
CA LYS A 123 -14.22 -11.42 8.49
C LYS A 123 -15.09 -10.37 9.17
N TYR A 124 -15.53 -9.34 8.43
CA TYR A 124 -16.45 -8.34 8.97
C TYR A 124 -17.74 -8.98 9.46
N PHE A 125 -18.36 -9.86 8.67
CA PHE A 125 -19.59 -10.51 9.06
C PHE A 125 -19.41 -11.42 10.29
N LEU A 126 -18.25 -12.08 10.44
CA LEU A 126 -17.96 -12.96 11.57
C LEU A 126 -17.91 -12.16 12.88
N ALA A 127 -17.29 -10.98 12.83
CA ALA A 127 -17.11 -10.12 14.00
C ALA A 127 -18.33 -9.23 14.32
N ASN A 128 -19.12 -8.84 13.31
CA ASN A 128 -20.13 -7.77 13.46
C ASN A 128 -21.57 -8.22 13.28
N CYS A 129 -21.82 -9.40 12.67
CA CYS A 129 -23.18 -9.82 12.32
C CYS A 129 -23.63 -11.07 13.11
N PRO A 130 -24.85 -11.07 13.69
CA PRO A 130 -25.35 -12.21 14.44
C PRO A 130 -25.75 -13.38 13.52
N GLY A 131 -25.66 -14.61 14.03
CA GLY A 131 -26.19 -15.80 13.36
C GLY A 131 -25.38 -16.30 12.16
N VAL A 132 -24.16 -15.80 11.98
CA VAL A 132 -23.25 -16.22 10.90
C VAL A 132 -22.71 -17.63 11.12
N LYS A 133 -22.65 -18.43 10.05
CA LYS A 133 -22.28 -19.86 10.05
C LYS A 133 -21.20 -20.13 9.00
N MET A 134 -20.08 -19.46 9.13
CA MET A 134 -19.00 -19.47 8.13
C MET A 134 -17.61 -19.81 8.67
N ASP A 135 -17.46 -19.82 9.99
CA ASP A 135 -16.26 -20.32 10.69
C ASP A 135 -16.63 -21.66 11.34
N GLY A 136 -16.42 -22.75 10.60
CA GLY A 136 -16.85 -24.08 11.00
C GLY A 136 -15.96 -24.72 12.08
N ASN A 137 -14.67 -24.43 12.04
CA ASN A 137 -13.63 -24.87 12.97
C ASN A 137 -13.39 -23.91 14.14
N ARG A 138 -13.98 -22.71 14.10
CA ARG A 138 -13.91 -21.66 15.14
C ARG A 138 -12.49 -21.17 15.39
N ASP A 139 -11.71 -21.06 14.32
CA ASP A 139 -10.34 -20.57 14.38
C ASP A 139 -10.21 -19.07 14.07
N GLY A 140 -11.34 -18.40 13.83
CA GLY A 140 -11.42 -16.98 13.49
C GLY A 140 -11.28 -16.69 12.00
N THR A 141 -11.10 -17.71 11.15
CA THR A 141 -10.98 -17.56 9.70
C THR A 141 -12.25 -18.05 9.00
N PRO A 142 -13.17 -17.14 8.60
CA PRO A 142 -14.39 -17.56 7.91
C PRO A 142 -14.09 -17.94 6.46
N CYS A 143 -14.83 -18.88 5.90
CA CYS A 143 -14.82 -19.16 4.46
C CYS A 143 -13.45 -19.54 3.86
N GLU A 144 -12.67 -20.36 4.56
CA GLU A 144 -11.35 -20.85 4.14
C GLU A 144 -11.34 -21.55 2.78
N GLN A 145 -12.47 -22.08 2.34
CA GLN A 145 -12.59 -22.81 1.06
C GLN A 145 -12.87 -21.93 -0.16
N GLN A 146 -13.37 -20.70 0.04
CA GLN A 146 -13.82 -19.84 -1.07
C GLN A 146 -13.12 -18.49 -1.10
N TRP A 147 -12.97 -17.83 0.05
CA TRP A 147 -12.51 -16.44 0.10
C TRP A 147 -11.19 -16.28 0.86
N CYS A 148 -11.03 -16.98 1.98
CA CYS A 148 -9.83 -16.91 2.82
C CYS A 148 -8.88 -18.11 2.58
N THR A 149 -8.61 -18.45 1.32
CA THR A 149 -7.81 -19.62 0.92
C THR A 149 -6.29 -19.38 1.02
N HIS A 150 -5.85 -18.13 1.17
CA HIS A 150 -4.42 -17.79 1.18
C HIS A 150 -3.83 -17.71 2.59
N PRO A 151 -2.53 -18.02 2.78
CA PRO A 151 -1.88 -18.01 4.11
C PRO A 151 -1.94 -16.65 4.84
N LEU A 152 -2.04 -15.55 4.08
CA LEU A 152 -2.13 -14.18 4.62
C LEU A 152 -3.57 -13.80 5.03
N ALA A 153 -4.54 -14.67 4.78
CA ALA A 153 -5.94 -14.46 5.08
C ALA A 153 -6.34 -15.02 6.46
N LYS A 154 -5.43 -15.66 7.20
CA LYS A 154 -5.61 -16.10 8.59
C LYS A 154 -5.55 -14.89 9.52
#